data_AF-A0A8I1PVD1-F1
#
_entry.id   AF-A0A8I1PVD1-F1
#
_cell.length_a   1.000
_cell.length_b   1.000
_cell.length_c   1.000
_cell.angle_alpha   90.00
_cell.angle_beta   90.00
_cell.angle_gamma   90.00
#
_symmetry.space_group_name_H-M   'P 1'
#
loop_
_entity.id
_entity.type
_entity.pdbx_description
1 polymer ?
#
loop_
_entity_poly.entity_id
_entity_poly.type
_entity_poly.pdbx_seq_one_letter_code
_entity_poly.pdbx_strand_id
1 'polypeptide(L)'
;MTDGPGHIQLQRALNTVYVGRRHRAELGDIDALAASMEENGVFQVITIDPDGNLVCGLRRLTAMRKLGWKTADVWVRPGISDRLGELLAEQDDNGLHKPLTLTEQAALYRELKTLIAEDAARRQEATRFTAGGLNPRSHGAATVAAPSTDPAVTGSGDTRAQAALMVTGRKSYTSLERIGEVQRLADDETQPAAVRARAAAEHEAIKAGGSITAAHQRTRAEVSLAELDRLAADPAVPQEVRARAARDAAELRAIEAQTRAAELERLAAEALARIRADNSAGKKRGKRPRSGSTPAAPASAMTVRAFVLTWDELALWWERADPQVVGPALTEDQWHRFEQTVAGTVAFAQAAGAARREAGEDDRPDQLRTA
;
A
#
# COMPACT_ATOMS: atom_id res chain seq x y z
N MET A 1 -22.99 18.68 32.18
CA MET A 1 -21.73 19.39 31.91
C MET A 1 -20.73 18.89 32.94
N THR A 2 -19.99 17.84 32.61
CA THR A 2 -18.87 17.38 33.44
C THR A 2 -17.64 18.10 32.93
N ASP A 3 -17.11 19.05 33.71
CA ASP A 3 -15.80 19.62 33.47
C ASP A 3 -14.81 18.47 33.35
N GLY A 4 -14.29 18.24 32.15
CA GLY A 4 -13.21 17.28 31.93
C GLY A 4 -11.98 17.70 32.74
N PRO A 5 -11.07 16.77 33.07
CA PRO A 5 -9.87 17.10 33.82
C PRO A 5 -9.12 18.22 33.09
N GLY A 6 -9.00 19.38 33.74
CA GLY A 6 -8.34 20.56 33.18
C GLY A 6 -6.87 20.27 32.82
N HIS A 7 -6.31 21.07 31.91
CA HIS A 7 -4.88 21.08 31.63
C HIS A 7 -4.38 22.53 31.70
N ILE A 8 -3.12 22.70 32.10
CA ILE A 8 -2.46 24.00 32.12
C ILE A 8 -1.31 23.95 31.13
N GLN A 9 -1.28 24.88 30.18
CA GLN A 9 -0.14 25.05 29.27
C GLN A 9 0.88 25.96 29.92
N LEU A 10 2.12 25.50 30.01
CA LEU A 10 3.23 26.22 30.63
C LEU A 10 4.50 25.98 29.81
N GLN A 11 5.44 26.93 29.83
CA GLN A 11 6.81 26.60 29.46
C GLN A 11 7.52 25.89 30.61
N ARG A 12 8.21 24.80 30.27
CA ARG A 12 9.06 24.05 31.20
C ARG A 12 10.46 23.89 30.64
N ALA A 13 11.44 23.90 31.55
CA ALA A 13 12.80 23.56 31.20
C ALA A 13 12.91 22.05 30.95
N LEU A 14 13.52 21.65 29.84
CA LEU A 14 13.54 20.24 29.42
C LEU A 14 14.38 19.33 30.34
N ASN A 15 15.24 19.93 31.17
CA ASN A 15 16.01 19.24 32.20
C ASN A 15 15.18 18.92 33.46
N THR A 16 14.01 19.53 33.64
CA THR A 16 13.07 19.22 34.73
C THR A 16 11.98 18.25 34.29
N VAL A 17 12.07 17.69 33.08
CA VAL A 17 11.14 16.68 32.57
C VAL A 17 11.76 15.30 32.74
N TYR A 18 11.16 14.47 33.58
CA TYR A 18 11.68 13.15 33.94
C TYR A 18 11.00 12.06 33.13
N VAL A 19 11.78 11.11 32.61
CA VAL A 19 11.23 9.97 31.87
C VAL A 19 11.19 8.77 32.81
N GLY A 20 9.99 8.40 33.24
CA GLY A 20 9.76 7.18 34.01
C GLY A 20 9.94 5.90 33.19
N ARG A 21 9.53 4.75 33.74
CA ARG A 21 9.62 3.45 33.05
C ARG A 21 8.70 3.44 31.82
N ARG A 22 9.23 3.01 30.66
CA ARG A 22 8.52 2.98 29.38
C ARG A 22 8.43 1.56 28.83
N HIS A 23 7.36 1.31 28.07
CA HIS A 23 7.14 0.03 27.39
C HIS A 23 7.62 0.06 25.93
N ARG A 24 7.57 1.23 25.27
CA ARG A 24 8.16 1.41 23.93
C ARG A 24 9.68 1.65 24.06
N ALA A 25 10.49 0.67 23.68
CA ALA A 25 11.96 0.76 23.67
C ALA A 25 12.53 1.27 22.33
N GLU A 26 11.86 0.97 21.22
CA GLU A 26 12.26 1.38 19.87
C GLU A 26 11.54 2.69 19.52
N LEU A 27 12.32 3.75 19.30
CA LEU A 27 11.79 5.11 19.10
C LEU A 27 11.62 5.48 17.63
N GLY A 28 12.00 4.61 16.70
CA GLY A 28 12.01 4.87 15.27
C GLY A 28 12.98 5.97 14.87
N ASP A 29 12.74 6.55 13.70
CA ASP A 29 13.56 7.63 13.14
C ASP A 29 13.30 8.95 13.89
N ILE A 30 14.17 9.23 14.86
CA ILE A 30 14.19 10.48 15.63
C ILE A 30 14.88 11.61 14.85
N ASP A 31 15.76 11.28 13.92
CA ASP A 31 16.51 12.28 13.14
C ASP A 31 15.57 12.98 12.16
N ALA A 32 14.73 12.24 11.46
CA ALA A 32 13.68 12.80 10.61
C ALA A 32 12.68 13.65 11.42
N LEU A 33 12.32 13.20 12.63
CA LEU A 33 11.42 13.96 13.50
C LEU A 33 12.07 15.26 14.00
N ALA A 34 13.35 15.23 14.37
CA ALA A 34 14.10 16.41 14.80
C ALA A 34 14.20 17.43 13.66
N ALA A 35 14.54 17.01 12.44
CA ALA A 35 14.58 17.89 11.28
C ALA A 35 13.22 18.55 11.00
N SER A 36 12.12 17.78 11.08
CA SER A 36 10.76 18.31 10.92
C SER A 36 10.41 19.36 11.98
N MET A 37 10.83 19.14 13.23
CA MET A 37 10.58 20.06 14.34
C MET A 37 11.44 21.32 14.28
N GLU A 38 12.64 21.25 13.72
CA GLU A 38 13.49 22.41 13.48
C GLU A 38 12.90 23.32 12.39
N GLU A 39 12.35 22.73 11.33
CA GLU A 39 11.74 23.47 10.22
C GLU A 39 10.35 24.03 10.56
N ASN A 40 9.50 23.25 11.25
CA ASN A 40 8.07 23.57 11.40
C ASN A 40 7.64 23.84 12.85
N GLY A 41 8.55 23.69 13.82
CA GLY A 41 8.21 23.72 15.24
C GLY A 41 7.50 22.45 15.71
N VAL A 42 6.89 22.51 16.90
CA VAL A 42 6.27 21.34 17.55
C VAL A 42 4.76 21.39 17.41
N PHE A 43 4.23 20.56 16.51
CA PHE A 43 2.79 20.48 16.28
C PHE A 43 2.01 19.87 17.45
N GLN A 44 2.59 18.88 18.13
CA GLN A 44 1.97 18.23 19.28
C GLN A 44 2.83 18.40 20.51
N VAL A 45 2.31 19.15 21.48
CA VAL A 45 2.97 19.43 22.76
C VAL A 45 3.10 18.16 23.61
N ILE A 46 4.16 18.05 24.41
CA ILE A 46 4.35 16.92 25.34
C ILE A 46 3.46 17.11 26.58
N THR A 47 2.98 16.01 27.16
CA THR A 47 2.19 16.05 28.40
C THR A 47 3.02 15.53 29.56
N ILE A 48 2.96 16.24 30.68
CA ILE A 48 3.61 15.88 31.95
C ILE A 48 2.59 15.88 33.09
N ASP A 49 2.92 15.21 34.18
CA ASP A 49 2.23 15.37 35.46
C ASP A 49 2.72 16.64 36.19
N PRO A 50 2.11 17.03 37.34
CA PRO A 50 2.56 18.18 38.12
C PRO A 50 4.00 18.07 38.65
N ASP A 51 4.50 16.86 38.85
CA ASP A 51 5.84 16.57 39.37
C ASP A 51 6.93 16.62 38.29
N GLY A 52 6.55 16.77 37.02
CA GLY A 52 7.47 16.85 35.89
C GLY A 52 7.75 15.51 35.23
N ASN A 53 7.07 14.42 35.62
CA ASN A 53 7.18 13.15 34.93
C ASN A 53 6.44 13.24 33.59
N LEU A 54 7.11 12.78 32.54
CA LEU A 54 6.53 12.68 31.22
C LEU A 54 5.35 11.70 31.28
N VAL A 55 4.21 12.07 30.70
CA VAL A 55 3.06 11.19 30.51
C VAL A 55 3.07 10.67 29.07
N CYS A 56 3.05 11.57 28.08
CA CYS A 56 3.09 11.23 26.66
C CYS A 56 4.06 12.11 25.86
N GLY A 57 4.50 11.61 24.68
CA GLY A 57 5.36 12.36 23.77
C GLY A 57 6.87 12.11 23.88
N LEU A 58 7.29 10.90 24.28
CA LEU A 58 8.71 10.55 24.43
C LEU A 58 9.57 10.84 23.20
N ARG A 59 9.09 10.47 22.00
CA ARG A 59 9.82 10.72 20.73
C ARG A 59 10.10 12.22 20.52
N ARG A 60 9.12 13.07 20.83
CA ARG A 60 9.22 14.53 20.71
C ARG A 60 10.18 15.10 21.76
N LEU A 61 10.10 14.64 23.02
CA LEU A 61 11.06 15.03 24.05
C LEU A 61 12.50 14.67 23.66
N THR A 62 12.71 13.47 23.11
CA THR A 62 14.03 13.04 22.62
C THR A 62 14.52 13.90 21.47
N ALA A 63 13.65 14.23 20.50
CA ALA A 63 13.99 15.13 19.40
C ALA A 63 14.33 16.56 19.89
N MET A 64 13.54 17.14 20.80
CA MET A 64 13.83 18.46 21.40
C MET A 64 15.19 18.48 22.11
N ARG A 65 15.49 17.42 22.87
CA ARG A 65 16.79 17.27 23.54
C ARG A 65 17.94 17.16 22.54
N LYS A 66 17.74 16.44 21.43
CA LYS A 66 18.73 16.33 20.35
C LYS A 66 18.99 17.67 19.68
N LEU A 67 17.95 18.46 19.43
CA LEU A 67 18.06 19.83 18.91
C LEU A 67 18.66 20.83 19.92
N GLY A 68 18.94 20.40 21.15
CA GLY A 68 19.55 21.23 22.18
C GLY A 68 18.60 22.27 22.80
N TRP A 69 17.29 22.13 22.60
CA TRP A 69 16.29 23.04 23.15
C TRP A 69 16.37 23.06 24.68
N LYS A 70 16.19 24.24 25.27
CA LYS A 70 16.27 24.43 26.73
C LYS A 70 14.91 24.41 27.39
N THR A 71 13.91 24.95 26.70
CA THR A 71 12.52 25.00 27.13
C THR A 71 11.62 24.40 26.07
N ALA A 72 10.45 23.92 26.49
CA ALA A 72 9.35 23.57 25.61
C ALA A 72 8.03 23.94 26.28
N ASP A 73 7.03 24.25 25.46
CA ASP A 73 5.64 24.26 25.92
C ASP A 73 5.25 22.84 26.32
N VAL A 74 4.53 22.69 27.43
CA VAL A 74 4.04 21.40 27.95
C VAL A 74 2.60 21.55 28.43
N TRP A 75 1.86 20.44 28.40
CA TRP A 75 0.58 20.32 29.09
C TRP A 75 0.77 19.62 30.43
N VAL A 76 0.33 20.24 31.51
CA VAL A 76 0.31 19.63 32.84
C VAL A 76 -1.07 19.06 33.14
N ARG A 77 -1.15 17.77 33.46
CA ARG A 77 -2.39 17.05 33.81
C ARG A 77 -2.38 16.63 35.28
N PRO A 78 -3.05 17.36 36.19
CA PRO A 78 -3.03 17.07 37.62
C PRO A 78 -3.81 15.80 38.03
N GLY A 79 -4.67 15.26 37.15
CA GLY A 79 -5.46 14.05 37.42
C GLY A 79 -4.80 12.73 36.96
N ILE A 80 -3.58 12.78 36.44
CA ILE A 80 -2.81 11.60 36.00
C ILE A 80 -1.60 11.49 36.93
N SER A 81 -1.86 11.14 38.18
CA SER A 81 -0.83 11.08 39.24
C SER A 81 -0.45 9.65 39.63
N ASP A 82 -1.17 8.64 39.14
CA ASP A 82 -0.89 7.25 39.42
C ASP A 82 -0.34 6.51 38.18
N ARG A 83 0.42 5.45 38.44
CA ARG A 83 1.09 4.67 37.39
C ARG A 83 0.10 4.07 36.38
N LEU A 84 -1.12 3.78 36.82
CA LEU A 84 -2.17 3.26 35.95
C LEU A 84 -2.68 4.34 34.98
N GLY A 85 -2.93 5.56 35.46
CA GLY A 85 -3.31 6.70 34.62
C GLY A 85 -2.24 7.04 33.59
N GLU A 86 -0.96 7.00 33.96
CA GLU A 86 0.16 7.19 33.01
C GLU A 86 0.15 6.15 31.89
N LEU A 87 -0.06 4.87 32.24
CA LEU A 87 -0.06 3.77 31.27
C LEU A 87 -1.28 3.80 30.36
N LEU A 88 -2.47 4.10 30.90
CA LEU A 88 -3.68 4.27 30.11
C LEU A 88 -3.55 5.46 29.17
N ALA A 89 -2.97 6.58 29.61
CA ALA A 89 -2.69 7.72 28.76
C ALA A 89 -1.66 7.40 27.65
N GLU A 90 -0.60 6.64 27.96
CA GLU A 90 0.36 6.14 26.97
C GLU A 90 -0.31 5.21 25.94
N GLN A 91 -1.22 4.35 26.41
CA GLN A 91 -1.99 3.45 25.55
C GLN A 91 -3.00 4.20 24.69
N ASP A 92 -3.74 5.16 25.23
CA ASP A 92 -4.77 5.93 24.52
C ASP A 92 -4.16 6.81 23.42
N ASP A 93 -3.03 7.47 23.71
CA ASP A 93 -2.29 8.31 22.74
C ASP A 93 -1.93 7.55 21.46
N ASN A 94 -1.65 6.24 21.58
CA ASN A 94 -1.30 5.40 20.44
C ASN A 94 -2.50 4.59 19.91
N GLY A 95 -3.36 4.10 20.80
CA GLY A 95 -4.37 3.07 20.54
C GLY A 95 -5.68 3.61 19.97
N LEU A 96 -6.00 4.88 20.21
CA LEU A 96 -7.21 5.52 19.67
C LEU A 96 -7.01 6.13 18.27
N HIS A 97 -5.82 5.97 17.68
CA HIS A 97 -5.58 6.45 16.33
C HIS A 97 -6.42 5.65 15.31
N LYS A 98 -7.32 6.34 14.61
CA LYS A 98 -8.05 5.77 13.47
C LYS A 98 -7.19 5.92 12.22
N PRO A 99 -6.68 4.82 11.63
CA PRO A 99 -5.91 4.91 10.41
C PRO A 99 -6.78 5.43 9.26
N LEU A 100 -6.18 6.20 8.36
CA LEU A 100 -6.83 6.62 7.12
C LEU A 100 -7.26 5.38 6.32
N THR A 101 -8.48 5.42 5.78
CA THR A 101 -8.97 4.44 4.81
C THR A 101 -8.17 4.53 3.50
N LEU A 102 -8.23 3.49 2.66
CA LEU A 102 -7.50 3.47 1.39
C LEU A 102 -7.92 4.61 0.45
N THR A 103 -9.19 5.01 0.49
CA THR A 103 -9.71 6.12 -0.31
C THR A 103 -9.27 7.47 0.23
N GLU A 104 -9.22 7.64 1.56
CA GLU A 104 -8.66 8.86 2.20
C GLU A 104 -7.16 8.98 1.92
N GLN A 105 -6.40 7.87 1.99
CA GLN A 105 -4.99 7.83 1.59
C GLN A 105 -4.83 8.25 0.12
N ALA A 106 -5.64 7.71 -0.80
CA ALA A 106 -5.60 8.08 -2.21
C ALA A 106 -5.94 9.56 -2.45
N ALA A 107 -6.87 10.13 -1.67
CA ALA A 107 -7.21 11.54 -1.75
C ALA A 107 -6.04 12.44 -1.32
N LEU A 108 -5.49 12.22 -0.12
CA LEU A 108 -4.33 12.96 0.39
C LEU A 108 -3.11 12.83 -0.54
N TYR A 109 -2.89 11.63 -1.09
CA TYR A 109 -1.82 11.38 -2.06
C TYR A 109 -1.91 12.26 -3.30
N ARG A 110 -3.10 12.42 -3.89
CA ARG A 110 -3.28 13.24 -5.09
C ARG A 110 -2.95 14.70 -4.82
N GLU A 111 -3.44 15.24 -3.71
CA GLU A 111 -3.18 16.62 -3.32
C GLU A 111 -1.69 16.84 -3.06
N LEU A 112 -1.07 15.97 -2.26
CA LEU A 112 0.34 16.06 -1.93
C LEU A 112 1.25 15.91 -3.16
N LYS A 113 0.89 15.02 -4.09
CA LYS A 113 1.60 14.87 -5.38
C LYS A 113 1.57 16.17 -6.18
N THR A 114 0.44 16.87 -6.23
CA THR A 114 0.32 18.16 -6.93
C THR A 114 1.19 19.22 -6.25
N LEU A 115 1.07 19.38 -4.93
CA LEU A 115 1.83 20.40 -4.18
C LEU A 115 3.34 20.17 -4.24
N ILE A 116 3.80 18.93 -4.15
CA ILE A 116 5.24 18.61 -4.32
C ILE A 116 5.70 18.95 -5.74
N ALA A 117 4.89 18.70 -6.77
CA ALA A 117 5.23 19.04 -8.14
C ALA A 117 5.33 20.56 -8.34
N GLU A 118 4.38 21.34 -7.80
CA GLU A 118 4.39 22.80 -7.84
C GLU A 118 5.58 23.39 -7.09
N ASP A 119 5.90 22.84 -5.92
CA ASP A 119 7.04 23.25 -5.11
C ASP A 119 8.37 22.91 -5.80
N ALA A 120 8.47 21.73 -6.43
CA ALA A 120 9.61 21.38 -7.27
C ALA A 120 9.75 22.32 -8.49
N ALA A 121 8.64 22.69 -9.13
CA ALA A 121 8.64 23.65 -10.24
C ALA A 121 9.11 25.04 -9.78
N ARG A 122 8.62 25.55 -8.64
CA ARG A 122 9.06 26.82 -8.04
C ARG A 122 10.56 26.82 -7.73
N ARG A 123 11.09 25.73 -7.14
CA ARG A 123 12.55 25.59 -6.91
C ARG A 123 13.33 25.57 -8.22
N GLN A 124 12.80 24.91 -9.26
CA GLN A 124 13.45 24.84 -10.57
C GLN A 124 13.46 26.20 -11.28
N GLU A 125 12.40 27.00 -11.15
CA GLU A 125 12.35 28.37 -11.68
C GLU A 125 13.34 29.29 -10.95
N ALA A 126 13.37 29.26 -9.62
CA ALA A 126 14.30 30.06 -8.81
C ALA A 126 15.78 29.78 -9.14
N THR A 127 16.11 28.53 -9.47
CA THR A 127 17.47 28.13 -9.87
C THR A 127 17.81 28.46 -11.32
N ARG A 128 16.81 28.62 -12.21
CA ARG A 128 17.04 29.08 -13.59
C ARG A 128 17.39 30.57 -13.68
N PHE A 129 16.88 31.40 -12.76
CA PHE A 129 17.14 32.85 -12.76
C PHE A 129 18.45 33.26 -12.08
N THR A 130 19.10 32.39 -11.30
CA THR A 130 20.44 32.65 -10.72
C THR A 130 21.59 32.22 -11.64
N ALA A 131 21.31 31.59 -12.78
CA ALA A 131 22.29 31.27 -13.82
C ALA A 131 22.58 32.44 -14.79
N GLY A 132 22.08 33.65 -14.49
CA GLY A 132 22.44 34.88 -15.19
C GLY A 132 23.80 35.41 -14.74
N GLY A 133 24.90 34.78 -15.15
CA GLY A 133 26.20 35.47 -15.06
C GLY A 133 27.51 34.70 -15.20
N LEU A 134 27.59 33.37 -15.00
CA LEU A 134 28.91 32.70 -14.99
C LEU A 134 28.86 31.24 -15.50
N ASN A 135 28.85 31.06 -16.83
CA ASN A 135 29.74 30.13 -17.58
C ASN A 135 29.23 29.85 -19.01
N PRO A 136 29.89 30.37 -20.07
CA PRO A 136 29.49 30.15 -21.48
C PRO A 136 29.73 28.74 -22.02
N ARG A 137 30.03 27.74 -21.18
CA ARG A 137 30.34 26.36 -21.61
C ARG A 137 29.44 25.28 -20.99
N SER A 138 28.39 25.66 -20.26
CA SER A 138 27.37 24.70 -19.82
C SER A 138 26.40 24.44 -20.96
N HIS A 139 26.80 23.57 -21.88
CA HIS A 139 25.83 22.91 -22.75
C HIS A 139 24.83 22.17 -21.86
N GLY A 140 23.55 22.31 -22.19
CA GLY A 140 22.44 21.72 -21.44
C GLY A 140 22.61 20.22 -21.20
N ALA A 141 21.78 19.70 -20.29
CA ALA A 141 21.76 18.30 -19.87
C ALA A 141 22.05 17.36 -21.05
N ALA A 142 23.22 16.71 -21.00
CA ALA A 142 23.54 15.63 -21.91
C ALA A 142 22.44 14.57 -21.75
N THR A 143 21.87 14.13 -22.86
CA THR A 143 20.75 13.17 -22.98
C THR A 143 21.05 11.77 -22.43
N VAL A 144 22.14 11.58 -21.69
CA VAL A 144 22.60 10.25 -21.23
C VAL A 144 23.21 10.24 -19.82
N ALA A 145 23.25 11.35 -19.09
CA ALA A 145 23.70 11.33 -17.70
C ALA A 145 22.98 12.40 -16.86
N ALA A 146 21.99 11.96 -16.07
CA ALA A 146 21.47 12.75 -14.96
C ALA A 146 22.58 12.94 -13.90
N PRO A 147 22.63 14.10 -13.20
CA PRO A 147 23.60 14.30 -12.15
C PRO A 147 23.32 13.34 -10.98
N SER A 148 24.38 12.68 -10.52
CA SER A 148 24.58 11.92 -9.27
C SER A 148 23.34 11.41 -8.52
N THR A 149 23.25 10.08 -8.35
CA THR A 149 22.23 9.35 -7.57
C THR A 149 22.38 9.51 -6.05
N ASP A 150 22.87 10.65 -5.56
CA ASP A 150 22.98 10.92 -4.12
C ASP A 150 21.61 11.37 -3.57
N PRO A 151 20.94 10.55 -2.72
CA PRO A 151 19.59 10.82 -2.22
C PRO A 151 19.50 12.08 -1.35
N ALA A 152 20.63 12.56 -0.81
CA ALA A 152 20.69 13.75 0.03
C ALA A 152 20.76 15.06 -0.77
N VAL A 153 21.12 15.00 -2.06
CA VAL A 153 21.41 16.19 -2.89
C VAL A 153 20.47 16.32 -4.08
N THR A 154 19.84 15.23 -4.54
CA THR A 154 18.90 15.25 -5.67
C THR A 154 17.46 15.01 -5.21
N GLY A 155 16.77 16.10 -4.87
CA GLY A 155 15.32 16.10 -4.59
C GLY A 155 14.44 15.84 -5.81
N SER A 156 14.76 14.85 -6.65
CA SER A 156 13.97 14.46 -7.83
C SER A 156 13.67 12.97 -7.89
N GLY A 157 13.61 12.31 -6.73
CA GLY A 157 13.05 10.97 -6.60
C GLY A 157 11.54 10.98 -6.81
N ASP A 158 11.10 11.04 -8.07
CA ASP A 158 9.75 10.74 -8.55
C ASP A 158 8.61 11.22 -7.63
N THR A 159 8.04 12.40 -7.89
CA THR A 159 7.02 13.07 -7.06
C THR A 159 5.92 12.14 -6.54
N ARG A 160 5.51 11.14 -7.34
CA ARG A 160 4.55 10.11 -6.93
C ARG A 160 5.10 9.18 -5.83
N ALA A 161 6.36 8.77 -5.91
CA ALA A 161 6.99 7.94 -4.90
C ALA A 161 7.17 8.70 -3.59
N GLN A 162 7.57 9.98 -3.65
CA GLN A 162 7.68 10.85 -2.48
C GLN A 162 6.31 11.07 -1.81
N ALA A 163 5.28 11.42 -2.58
CA ALA A 163 3.92 11.59 -2.06
C ALA A 163 3.37 10.31 -1.43
N ALA A 164 3.56 9.15 -2.09
CA ALA A 164 3.12 7.87 -1.53
C ALA A 164 3.84 7.53 -0.22
N LEU A 165 5.15 7.80 -0.13
CA LEU A 165 5.93 7.59 1.08
C LEU A 165 5.39 8.43 2.23
N MET A 166 5.06 9.70 2.00
CA MET A 166 4.53 10.60 3.03
C MET A 166 3.14 10.17 3.52
N VAL A 167 2.29 9.63 2.64
CA VAL A 167 0.92 9.23 3.01
C VAL A 167 0.87 7.86 3.68
N THR A 168 1.57 6.87 3.13
CA THR A 168 1.43 5.47 3.57
C THR A 168 2.67 4.94 4.29
N GLY A 169 3.73 5.75 4.43
CA GLY A 169 5.04 5.31 4.91
C GLY A 169 5.78 4.36 3.95
N ARG A 170 5.30 4.19 2.71
CA ARG A 170 5.82 3.21 1.72
C ARG A 170 5.63 3.72 0.30
N LYS A 171 6.36 3.18 -0.68
CA LYS A 171 6.22 3.54 -2.11
C LYS A 171 4.97 2.90 -2.78
N SER A 172 3.78 3.15 -2.25
CA SER A 172 2.50 2.55 -2.66
C SER A 172 1.77 3.27 -3.81
N TYR A 173 2.50 4.09 -4.60
CA TYR A 173 1.92 5.00 -5.59
C TYR A 173 1.04 4.30 -6.63
N THR A 174 1.37 3.08 -7.07
CA THR A 174 0.58 2.34 -8.08
C THR A 174 -0.84 2.05 -7.60
N SER A 175 -1.01 1.70 -6.33
CA SER A 175 -2.32 1.41 -5.75
C SER A 175 -3.14 2.69 -5.59
N LEU A 176 -2.51 3.77 -5.13
CA LEU A 176 -3.15 5.07 -4.96
C LEU A 176 -3.59 5.68 -6.30
N GLU A 177 -2.78 5.52 -7.36
CA GLU A 177 -3.15 5.92 -8.72
C GLU A 177 -4.33 5.12 -9.27
N ARG A 178 -4.37 3.80 -9.02
CA ARG A 178 -5.50 2.95 -9.44
C ARG A 178 -6.80 3.36 -8.74
N ILE A 179 -6.78 3.60 -7.43
CA ILE A 179 -7.94 4.11 -6.68
C ILE A 179 -8.36 5.47 -7.25
N GLY A 180 -7.40 6.37 -7.45
CA GLY A 180 -7.66 7.69 -8.01
C GLY A 180 -8.27 7.65 -9.41
N GLU A 181 -7.86 6.69 -10.25
CA GLU A 181 -8.42 6.48 -11.58
C GLU A 181 -9.86 5.97 -11.53
N VAL A 182 -10.14 4.96 -10.69
CA VAL A 182 -11.51 4.46 -10.50
C VAL A 182 -12.41 5.60 -10.00
N GLN A 183 -11.95 6.39 -9.04
CA GLN A 183 -12.73 7.55 -8.56
C GLN A 183 -12.96 8.59 -9.67
N ARG A 184 -11.93 8.96 -10.44
CA ARG A 184 -12.08 9.91 -11.56
C ARG A 184 -13.12 9.44 -12.57
N LEU A 185 -13.12 8.15 -12.92
CA LEU A 185 -14.09 7.59 -13.87
C LEU A 185 -15.51 7.55 -13.30
N ALA A 186 -15.68 7.46 -11.99
CA ALA A 186 -16.98 7.55 -11.34
C ALA A 186 -17.53 8.98 -11.36
N ASP A 187 -16.66 9.96 -11.10
CA ASP A 187 -17.03 11.38 -10.94
C ASP A 187 -17.07 12.16 -12.27
N ASP A 188 -16.44 11.67 -13.35
CA ASP A 188 -16.37 12.33 -14.65
C ASP A 188 -17.69 12.17 -15.43
N GLU A 189 -18.52 13.23 -15.40
CA GLU A 189 -19.82 13.28 -16.09
C GLU A 189 -19.75 13.11 -17.61
N THR A 190 -18.58 13.34 -18.22
CA THR A 190 -18.37 13.15 -19.66
C THR A 190 -18.25 11.67 -20.04
N GLN A 191 -17.99 10.79 -19.07
CA GLN A 191 -17.93 9.35 -19.30
C GLN A 191 -19.31 8.74 -19.55
N PRO A 192 -19.41 7.65 -20.32
CA PRO A 192 -20.64 6.87 -20.46
C PRO A 192 -21.23 6.44 -19.11
N ALA A 193 -22.56 6.44 -18.99
CA ALA A 193 -23.25 6.13 -17.73
C ALA A 193 -22.89 4.73 -17.17
N ALA A 194 -22.67 3.74 -18.04
CA ALA A 194 -22.24 2.40 -17.65
C ALA A 194 -20.85 2.40 -16.99
N VAL A 195 -19.89 3.16 -17.54
CA VAL A 195 -18.54 3.33 -16.99
C VAL A 195 -18.61 3.97 -15.61
N ARG A 196 -19.37 5.06 -15.46
CA ARG A 196 -19.53 5.74 -14.17
C ARG A 196 -20.15 4.82 -13.12
N ALA A 197 -21.23 4.12 -13.48
CA ALA A 197 -21.91 3.19 -12.59
C ALA A 197 -21.00 2.03 -12.15
N ARG A 198 -20.22 1.46 -13.07
CA ARG A 198 -19.21 0.45 -12.76
C ARG A 198 -18.15 1.00 -11.82
N ALA A 199 -17.55 2.13 -12.18
CA ALA A 199 -16.48 2.75 -11.39
C ALA A 199 -16.95 3.08 -9.96
N ALA A 200 -18.16 3.60 -9.80
CA ALA A 200 -18.76 3.86 -8.49
C ALA A 200 -18.95 2.57 -7.67
N ALA A 201 -19.44 1.49 -8.28
CA ALA A 201 -19.59 0.20 -7.60
C ALA A 201 -18.24 -0.40 -7.18
N GLU A 202 -17.23 -0.33 -8.05
CA GLU A 202 -15.88 -0.81 -7.76
C GLU A 202 -15.18 0.04 -6.70
N HIS A 203 -15.44 1.35 -6.66
CA HIS A 203 -14.95 2.25 -5.61
C HIS A 203 -15.54 1.89 -4.23
N GLU A 204 -16.84 1.60 -4.16
CA GLU A 204 -17.46 1.11 -2.92
C GLU A 204 -16.93 -0.28 -2.51
N ALA A 205 -16.65 -1.15 -3.48
CA ALA A 205 -16.01 -2.44 -3.20
C ALA A 205 -14.61 -2.26 -2.58
N ILE A 206 -13.81 -1.29 -3.05
CA ILE A 206 -12.51 -0.95 -2.45
C ILE A 206 -12.68 -0.46 -1.02
N LYS A 207 -13.68 0.41 -0.75
CA LYS A 207 -13.99 0.89 0.61
C LYS A 207 -14.38 -0.26 1.55
N ALA A 208 -15.03 -1.28 1.03
CA ALA A 208 -15.39 -2.50 1.76
C ALA A 208 -14.21 -3.50 1.93
N GLY A 209 -12.99 -3.15 1.49
CA GLY A 209 -11.81 -4.00 1.59
C GLY A 209 -11.58 -4.94 0.40
N GLY A 210 -12.26 -4.72 -0.72
CA GLY A 210 -12.07 -5.44 -1.97
C GLY A 210 -10.71 -5.17 -2.63
N SER A 211 -10.31 -6.05 -3.54
CA SER A 211 -9.04 -5.93 -4.26
C SER A 211 -9.02 -4.70 -5.19
N ILE A 212 -8.08 -3.78 -4.94
CA ILE A 212 -7.85 -2.58 -5.76
C ILE A 212 -7.54 -2.96 -7.21
N THR A 213 -6.72 -4.00 -7.43
CA THR A 213 -6.32 -4.43 -8.78
C THR A 213 -7.51 -4.98 -9.55
N ALA A 214 -8.33 -5.84 -8.93
CA ALA A 214 -9.52 -6.39 -9.58
C ALA A 214 -10.55 -5.30 -9.90
N ALA A 215 -10.77 -4.39 -8.96
CA ALA A 215 -11.64 -3.22 -9.14
C ALA A 215 -11.20 -2.34 -10.31
N HIS A 216 -9.89 -2.04 -10.39
CA HIS A 216 -9.29 -1.29 -11.49
C HIS A 216 -9.44 -2.00 -12.84
N GLN A 217 -9.17 -3.30 -12.89
CA GLN A 217 -9.30 -4.11 -14.11
C GLN A 217 -10.75 -4.17 -14.61
N ARG A 218 -11.72 -4.39 -13.72
CA ARG A 218 -13.15 -4.40 -14.09
C ARG A 218 -13.62 -3.04 -14.59
N THR A 219 -13.19 -1.96 -13.93
CA THR A 219 -13.47 -0.59 -14.39
C THR A 219 -12.88 -0.34 -15.77
N ARG A 220 -11.64 -0.75 -16.02
CA ARG A 220 -10.99 -0.63 -17.34
C ARG A 220 -11.64 -1.48 -18.42
N ALA A 221 -12.12 -2.67 -18.07
CA ALA A 221 -12.88 -3.52 -19.00
C ALA A 221 -14.18 -2.83 -19.45
N GLU A 222 -14.89 -2.17 -18.53
CA GLU A 222 -16.10 -1.40 -18.85
C GLU A 222 -15.81 -0.20 -19.76
N VAL A 223 -14.68 0.51 -19.53
CA VAL A 223 -14.23 1.58 -20.43
C VAL A 223 -13.99 1.05 -21.85
N SER A 224 -13.29 -0.08 -21.98
CA SER A 224 -13.07 -0.71 -23.28
C SER A 224 -14.37 -1.16 -23.94
N LEU A 225 -15.32 -1.69 -23.16
CA LEU A 225 -16.63 -2.09 -23.66
C LEU A 225 -17.43 -0.90 -24.19
N ALA A 226 -17.44 0.21 -23.45
CA ALA A 226 -18.13 1.43 -23.85
C ALA A 226 -17.51 2.04 -25.12
N GLU A 227 -16.19 1.94 -25.30
CA GLU A 227 -15.51 2.35 -26.53
C GLU A 227 -15.89 1.46 -27.72
N LEU A 228 -15.96 0.14 -27.52
CA LEU A 228 -16.43 -0.78 -28.57
C LEU A 228 -17.88 -0.50 -28.97
N ASP A 229 -18.75 -0.19 -27.99
CA ASP A 229 -20.14 0.19 -28.26
C ASP A 229 -20.21 1.51 -29.04
N ARG A 230 -19.38 2.50 -28.69
CA ARG A 230 -19.28 3.77 -29.42
C ARG A 230 -18.88 3.54 -30.88
N LEU A 231 -17.84 2.74 -31.11
CA LEU A 231 -17.38 2.40 -32.46
C LEU A 231 -18.43 1.61 -33.24
N ALA A 232 -19.18 0.71 -32.60
CA ALA A 232 -20.24 -0.06 -33.25
C ALA A 232 -21.42 0.84 -33.67
N ALA A 233 -21.72 1.87 -32.89
CA ALA A 233 -22.84 2.78 -33.11
C ALA A 233 -22.54 3.95 -34.06
N ASP A 234 -21.27 4.36 -34.21
CA ASP A 234 -20.88 5.53 -35.00
C ASP A 234 -21.04 5.30 -36.53
N PRO A 235 -21.99 5.95 -37.23
CA PRO A 235 -22.19 5.75 -38.66
C PRO A 235 -21.02 6.17 -39.54
N ALA A 236 -20.11 7.02 -39.04
CA ALA A 236 -18.92 7.46 -39.76
C ALA A 236 -17.84 6.37 -39.85
N VAL A 237 -17.93 5.33 -39.01
CA VAL A 237 -16.99 4.20 -38.98
C VAL A 237 -17.37 3.18 -40.07
N PRO A 238 -16.38 2.61 -40.83
CA PRO A 238 -16.64 1.60 -41.84
C PRO A 238 -17.45 0.41 -41.30
N GLN A 239 -18.42 -0.09 -42.08
CA GLN A 239 -19.36 -1.13 -41.65
C GLN A 239 -18.67 -2.39 -41.10
N GLU A 240 -17.55 -2.81 -41.70
CA GLU A 240 -16.78 -3.97 -41.25
C GLU A 240 -16.21 -3.77 -39.84
N VAL A 241 -15.70 -2.57 -39.54
CA VAL A 241 -15.16 -2.20 -38.24
C VAL A 241 -16.28 -2.14 -37.21
N ARG A 242 -17.44 -1.57 -37.56
CA ARG A 242 -18.62 -1.55 -36.67
C ARG A 242 -19.10 -2.95 -36.32
N ALA A 243 -19.20 -3.83 -37.33
CA ALA A 243 -19.59 -5.22 -37.13
C ALA A 243 -18.57 -5.98 -36.28
N ARG A 244 -17.27 -5.68 -36.43
CA ARG A 244 -16.22 -6.27 -35.59
C ARG A 244 -16.33 -5.80 -34.14
N ALA A 245 -16.45 -4.49 -33.92
CA ALA A 245 -16.60 -3.92 -32.57
C ALA A 245 -17.82 -4.48 -31.84
N ALA A 246 -18.96 -4.63 -32.54
CA ALA A 246 -20.16 -5.24 -31.98
C ALA A 246 -19.95 -6.70 -31.56
N ARG A 247 -19.21 -7.50 -32.35
CA ARG A 247 -18.88 -8.89 -32.00
C ARG A 247 -17.95 -8.97 -30.80
N ASP A 248 -16.88 -8.17 -30.80
CA ASP A 248 -15.91 -8.17 -29.69
C ASP A 248 -16.58 -7.70 -28.38
N ALA A 249 -17.47 -6.70 -28.44
CA ALA A 249 -18.27 -6.27 -27.30
C ALA A 249 -19.22 -7.36 -26.79
N ALA A 250 -19.86 -8.13 -27.69
CA ALA A 250 -20.71 -9.25 -27.30
C ALA A 250 -19.91 -10.39 -26.66
N GLU A 251 -18.72 -10.70 -27.19
CA GLU A 251 -17.81 -11.71 -26.65
C GLU A 251 -17.33 -11.34 -25.23
N LEU A 252 -16.90 -10.09 -25.02
CA LEU A 252 -16.48 -9.61 -23.70
C LEU A 252 -17.60 -9.72 -22.65
N ARG A 253 -18.84 -9.35 -23.02
CA ARG A 253 -20.01 -9.51 -22.13
C ARG A 253 -20.29 -10.98 -21.80
N ALA A 254 -20.13 -11.88 -22.78
CA ALA A 254 -20.31 -13.31 -22.56
C ALA A 254 -19.26 -13.87 -21.58
N ILE A 255 -17.98 -13.48 -21.76
CA ILE A 255 -16.89 -13.86 -20.85
C ILE A 255 -17.14 -13.33 -19.44
N GLU A 256 -17.55 -12.07 -19.30
CA GLU A 256 -17.85 -11.48 -17.99
C GLU A 256 -19.03 -12.20 -17.32
N ALA A 257 -20.11 -12.46 -18.06
CA ALA A 257 -21.26 -13.18 -17.54
C ALA A 257 -20.90 -14.58 -17.05
N GLN A 258 -20.07 -15.32 -17.81
CA GLN A 258 -19.60 -16.65 -17.43
C GLN A 258 -18.70 -16.60 -16.18
N THR A 259 -17.78 -15.63 -16.11
CA THR A 259 -16.90 -15.45 -14.96
C THR A 259 -17.70 -15.09 -13.70
N ARG A 260 -18.69 -14.21 -13.84
CA ARG A 260 -19.58 -13.84 -12.74
C ARG A 260 -20.42 -15.01 -12.26
N ALA A 261 -20.92 -15.85 -13.17
CA ALA A 261 -21.66 -17.06 -12.82
C ALA A 261 -20.77 -18.03 -12.00
N ALA A 262 -19.55 -18.28 -12.47
CA ALA A 262 -18.58 -19.14 -11.78
C ALA A 262 -18.21 -18.60 -10.39
N GLU A 263 -18.02 -17.28 -10.26
CA GLU A 263 -17.69 -16.65 -8.99
C GLU A 263 -18.87 -16.69 -8.01
N LEU A 264 -20.10 -16.49 -8.48
CA LEU A 264 -21.31 -16.63 -7.67
C LEU A 264 -21.48 -18.06 -7.16
N GLU A 265 -21.22 -19.06 -8.01
CA GLU A 265 -21.25 -20.47 -7.62
C GLU A 265 -20.20 -20.76 -6.52
N ARG A 266 -18.97 -20.26 -6.69
CA ARG A 266 -17.90 -20.40 -5.69
C ARG A 266 -18.29 -19.75 -4.35
N LEU A 267 -18.79 -18.52 -4.37
CA LEU A 267 -19.21 -17.81 -3.16
C LEU A 267 -20.39 -18.49 -2.46
N ALA A 268 -21.35 -19.02 -3.22
CA ALA A 268 -22.45 -19.81 -2.69
C ALA A 268 -21.94 -21.10 -2.03
N ALA A 269 -21.01 -21.81 -2.68
CA ALA A 269 -20.39 -23.00 -2.12
C ALA A 269 -19.63 -22.70 -0.82
N GLU A 270 -18.88 -21.60 -0.77
CA GLU A 270 -18.16 -21.16 0.44
C GLU A 270 -19.11 -20.71 1.56
N ALA A 271 -20.19 -20.00 1.23
CA ALA A 271 -21.21 -19.62 2.21
C ALA A 271 -21.91 -20.85 2.80
N LEU A 272 -22.25 -21.83 1.96
CA LEU A 272 -22.79 -23.12 2.41
C LEU A 272 -21.77 -23.88 3.27
N ALA A 273 -20.48 -23.85 2.93
CA ALA A 273 -19.43 -24.47 3.72
C ALA A 273 -19.30 -23.82 5.11
N ARG A 274 -19.36 -22.48 5.20
CA ARG A 274 -19.38 -21.74 6.48
C ARG A 274 -20.58 -22.15 7.33
N ILE A 275 -21.79 -22.12 6.77
CA ILE A 275 -23.02 -22.51 7.49
C ILE A 275 -22.97 -23.98 7.94
N ARG A 276 -22.42 -24.89 7.12
CA ARG A 276 -22.23 -26.30 7.50
C ARG A 276 -21.20 -26.46 8.60
N ALA A 277 -20.10 -25.71 8.56
CA ALA A 277 -19.08 -25.69 9.60
C ALA A 277 -19.67 -25.20 10.93
N ASP A 278 -20.42 -24.10 10.92
CA ASP A 278 -21.09 -23.53 12.10
C ASP A 278 -22.13 -24.52 12.68
N ASN A 279 -22.91 -25.18 11.83
CA ASN A 279 -23.87 -26.20 12.24
C ASN A 279 -23.20 -27.48 12.77
N SER A 280 -22.01 -27.81 12.29
CA SER A 280 -21.24 -28.97 12.75
C SER A 280 -20.49 -28.69 14.06
N ALA A 281 -20.06 -27.45 14.29
CA ALA A 281 -19.47 -26.97 15.54
C ALA A 281 -20.46 -27.03 16.70
N GLY A 282 -21.76 -26.82 16.43
CA GLY A 282 -22.83 -26.99 17.42
C GLY A 282 -23.17 -28.44 17.79
N LYS A 283 -22.70 -29.46 17.04
CA LYS A 283 -23.21 -30.84 17.19
C LYS A 283 -22.18 -31.93 17.50
N LYS A 284 -20.85 -31.70 17.40
CA LYS A 284 -19.86 -32.75 17.74
C LYS A 284 -18.53 -32.21 18.32
N ARG A 285 -18.46 -32.14 19.66
CA ARG A 285 -17.25 -32.56 20.39
C ARG A 285 -17.17 -34.08 20.27
N GLY A 286 -16.49 -34.58 19.24
CA GLY A 286 -16.26 -36.03 19.11
C GLY A 286 -15.92 -36.51 17.70
N LYS A 287 -14.65 -36.93 17.56
CA LYS A 287 -14.05 -37.76 16.50
C LYS A 287 -13.89 -37.17 15.09
N ARG A 288 -12.63 -36.86 14.77
CA ARG A 288 -12.03 -36.85 13.42
C ARG A 288 -12.38 -38.13 12.64
N PRO A 289 -12.61 -38.00 11.33
CA PRO A 289 -11.86 -38.80 10.37
C PRO A 289 -11.17 -37.94 9.30
N ARG A 290 -10.13 -38.54 8.71
CA ARG A 290 -9.28 -38.04 7.62
C ARG A 290 -9.95 -38.25 6.25
N SER A 291 -9.33 -37.67 5.21
CA SER A 291 -9.51 -37.87 3.76
C SER A 291 -10.46 -36.84 3.11
N GLY A 292 -10.20 -36.28 1.94
CA GLY A 292 -9.17 -36.58 0.95
C GLY A 292 -9.27 -35.60 -0.22
N SER A 293 -8.14 -35.42 -0.89
CA SER A 293 -7.99 -34.69 -2.16
C SER A 293 -9.03 -35.11 -3.20
N THR A 294 -9.61 -34.14 -3.90
CA THR A 294 -10.26 -34.34 -5.21
C THR A 294 -9.49 -33.51 -6.25
N PRO A 295 -9.21 -34.03 -7.46
CA PRO A 295 -8.23 -33.45 -8.37
C PRO A 295 -8.77 -32.24 -9.14
N ALA A 296 -7.92 -31.24 -9.33
CA ALA A 296 -8.21 -30.05 -10.13
C ALA A 296 -8.24 -30.38 -11.64
N ALA A 297 -9.23 -29.82 -12.34
CA ALA A 297 -9.30 -29.74 -13.80
C ALA A 297 -8.07 -28.98 -14.39
N PRO A 298 -7.71 -29.20 -15.67
CA PRO A 298 -6.43 -28.74 -16.19
C PRO A 298 -6.34 -27.20 -16.20
N ALA A 299 -5.35 -26.68 -15.47
CA ALA A 299 -5.04 -25.26 -15.42
C ALA A 299 -4.54 -24.77 -16.79
N SER A 300 -5.11 -23.69 -17.31
CA SER A 300 -4.52 -22.93 -18.40
C SER A 300 -3.10 -22.50 -18.00
N ALA A 301 -2.11 -22.77 -18.86
CA ALA A 301 -0.71 -22.46 -18.56
C ALA A 301 -0.53 -20.94 -18.34
N MET A 302 0.08 -20.57 -17.21
CA MET A 302 0.41 -19.19 -16.85
C MET A 302 1.42 -18.62 -17.86
N THR A 303 1.20 -17.40 -18.34
CA THR A 303 2.18 -16.70 -19.20
C THR A 303 3.39 -16.24 -18.38
N VAL A 304 4.57 -16.13 -19.00
CA VAL A 304 5.81 -15.66 -18.32
C VAL A 304 5.61 -14.27 -17.68
N ARG A 305 4.84 -13.38 -18.32
CA ARG A 305 4.53 -12.06 -17.77
C ARG A 305 3.64 -12.14 -16.53
N ALA A 306 2.63 -13.00 -16.53
CA ALA A 306 1.80 -13.24 -15.35
C ALA A 306 2.61 -13.90 -14.22
N PHE A 307 3.56 -14.78 -14.56
CA PHE A 307 4.47 -15.40 -13.60
C PHE A 307 5.37 -14.38 -12.89
N VAL A 308 6.01 -13.48 -13.64
CA VAL A 308 6.87 -12.42 -13.05
C VAL A 308 6.05 -11.49 -12.15
N LEU A 309 4.87 -11.05 -12.58
CA LEU A 309 4.00 -10.19 -11.77
C LEU A 309 3.59 -10.87 -10.47
N THR A 310 3.21 -12.15 -10.52
CA THR A 310 2.86 -12.94 -9.33
C THR A 310 4.03 -13.03 -8.36
N TRP A 311 5.26 -13.14 -8.87
CA TRP A 311 6.45 -13.25 -8.04
C TRP A 311 6.88 -11.90 -7.43
N ASP A 312 6.73 -10.81 -8.17
CA ASP A 312 6.95 -9.45 -7.64
C ASP A 312 5.96 -9.12 -6.51
N GLU A 313 4.72 -9.60 -6.59
CA GLU A 313 3.72 -9.44 -5.55
C GLU A 313 4.02 -10.26 -4.27
N LEU A 314 4.71 -11.39 -4.42
CA LEU A 314 5.17 -12.23 -3.31
C LEU A 314 6.55 -11.81 -2.79
N ALA A 315 7.22 -10.83 -3.39
CA ALA A 315 8.52 -10.39 -2.89
C ALA A 315 8.37 -9.77 -1.49
N LEU A 316 9.26 -10.16 -0.58
CA LEU A 316 9.42 -9.57 0.76
C LEU A 316 8.19 -9.71 1.69
N TRP A 317 7.22 -10.57 1.37
CA TRP A 317 6.05 -10.75 2.23
C TRP A 317 6.44 -11.26 3.62
N TRP A 318 7.49 -12.07 3.71
CA TRP A 318 8.05 -12.61 4.96
C TRP A 318 8.67 -11.55 5.88
N GLU A 319 8.97 -10.34 5.38
CA GLU A 319 9.42 -9.22 6.21
C GLU A 319 8.24 -8.52 6.92
N ARG A 320 7.01 -8.76 6.45
CA ARG A 320 5.77 -8.17 6.98
C ARG A 320 4.99 -9.13 7.89
N ALA A 321 5.36 -10.40 7.90
CA ALA A 321 4.68 -11.45 8.64
C ALA A 321 5.62 -11.99 9.72
N ASP A 322 5.34 -11.69 10.98
CA ASP A 322 6.10 -12.24 12.11
C ASP A 322 5.81 -13.75 12.23
N PRO A 323 6.81 -14.63 12.06
CA PRO A 323 6.61 -16.08 12.16
C PRO A 323 6.08 -16.52 13.54
N GLN A 324 6.41 -15.78 14.60
CA GLN A 324 5.96 -16.07 15.97
C GLN A 324 4.48 -15.71 16.19
N VAL A 325 3.92 -14.85 15.32
CA VAL A 325 2.50 -14.48 15.34
C VAL A 325 1.71 -15.34 14.35
N VAL A 326 2.23 -15.53 13.15
CA VAL A 326 1.52 -16.23 12.06
C VAL A 326 1.49 -17.74 12.31
N GLY A 327 2.58 -18.35 12.77
CA GLY A 327 2.65 -19.80 13.00
C GLY A 327 1.56 -20.30 13.96
N PRO A 328 1.45 -19.74 15.18
CA PRO A 328 0.43 -20.16 16.16
C PRO A 328 -1.01 -19.76 15.80
N ALA A 329 -1.20 -18.73 14.96
CA ALA A 329 -2.53 -18.21 14.62
C ALA A 329 -3.23 -18.98 13.49
N LEU A 330 -2.48 -19.74 12.68
CA LEU A 330 -3.05 -20.55 11.61
C LEU A 330 -3.68 -21.83 12.17
N THR A 331 -4.85 -22.19 11.66
CA THR A 331 -5.41 -23.53 11.88
C THR A 331 -4.54 -24.59 11.20
N GLU A 332 -4.59 -25.84 11.67
CA GLU A 332 -3.89 -26.98 11.06
C GLU A 332 -4.10 -27.09 9.54
N ASP A 333 -5.33 -26.90 9.06
CA ASP A 333 -5.64 -26.96 7.63
C ASP A 333 -5.08 -25.76 6.85
N GLN A 334 -4.93 -24.59 7.49
CA GLN A 334 -4.28 -23.43 6.88
C GLN A 334 -2.75 -23.57 6.89
N TRP A 335 -2.18 -24.10 7.97
CA TRP A 335 -0.76 -24.42 8.07
C TRP A 335 -0.35 -25.46 7.03
N HIS A 336 -1.14 -26.53 6.89
CA HIS A 336 -0.87 -27.57 5.89
C HIS A 336 -0.94 -27.03 4.45
N ARG A 337 -1.89 -26.14 4.14
CA ARG A 337 -1.97 -25.48 2.82
C ARG A 337 -0.78 -24.56 2.57
N PHE A 338 -0.32 -23.85 3.59
CA PHE A 338 0.89 -23.04 3.52
C PHE A 338 2.12 -23.90 3.23
N GLU A 339 2.32 -25.00 3.97
CA GLU A 339 3.42 -25.94 3.74
C GLU A 339 3.38 -26.57 2.35
N GLN A 340 2.20 -27.00 1.88
CA GLN A 340 2.02 -27.52 0.52
C GLN A 340 2.40 -26.50 -0.55
N THR A 341 2.00 -25.23 -0.36
CA THR A 341 2.33 -24.15 -1.28
C THR A 341 3.84 -23.91 -1.33
N VAL A 342 4.49 -23.82 -0.16
CA VAL A 342 5.95 -23.67 -0.05
C VAL A 342 6.68 -24.84 -0.73
N ALA A 343 6.27 -26.08 -0.45
CA ALA A 343 6.87 -27.26 -1.06
C ALA A 343 6.72 -27.27 -2.59
N GLY A 344 5.53 -26.93 -3.10
CA GLY A 344 5.28 -26.81 -4.54
C GLY A 344 6.13 -25.73 -5.20
N THR A 345 6.26 -24.56 -4.56
CA THR A 345 7.09 -23.46 -5.06
C THR A 345 8.57 -23.82 -5.09
N VAL A 346 9.09 -24.47 -4.04
CA VAL A 346 10.48 -24.95 -3.99
C VAL A 346 10.75 -26.00 -5.07
N ALA A 347 9.85 -26.98 -5.23
CA ALA A 347 9.99 -28.00 -6.26
C ALA A 347 9.98 -27.41 -7.68
N PHE A 348 9.09 -26.44 -7.94
CA PHE A 348 9.07 -25.71 -9.20
C PHE A 348 10.36 -24.93 -9.45
N ALA A 349 10.87 -24.20 -8.45
CA ALA A 349 12.10 -23.44 -8.56
C ALA A 349 13.31 -24.34 -8.87
N GLN A 350 13.37 -25.53 -8.27
CA GLN A 350 14.39 -26.53 -8.57
C GLN A 350 14.29 -27.03 -10.02
N ALA A 351 13.09 -27.38 -10.48
CA ALA A 351 12.85 -27.84 -11.85
C ALA A 351 13.15 -26.75 -12.89
N ALA A 352 12.70 -25.51 -12.65
CA ALA A 352 13.00 -24.37 -13.51
C ALA A 352 14.51 -24.04 -13.54
N GLY A 353 15.19 -24.19 -12.41
CA GLY A 353 16.65 -24.06 -12.32
C GLY A 353 17.39 -25.15 -13.09
N ALA A 354 16.90 -26.39 -13.11
CA ALA A 354 17.44 -27.47 -13.92
C ALA A 354 17.28 -27.19 -15.41
N ALA A 355 16.05 -26.86 -15.85
CA ALA A 355 15.76 -26.51 -17.24
C ALA A 355 16.60 -25.32 -17.75
N ARG A 356 16.86 -24.32 -16.88
CA ARG A 356 17.71 -23.18 -17.21
C ARG A 356 19.18 -23.56 -17.40
N ARG A 357 19.68 -24.55 -16.63
CA ARG A 357 21.06 -25.05 -16.78
C ARG A 357 21.20 -25.90 -18.04
N GLU A 358 20.23 -26.74 -18.33
CA GLU A 358 20.18 -27.54 -19.57
C GLU A 358 20.16 -26.64 -20.81
N ALA A 359 19.34 -25.58 -20.81
CA ALA A 359 19.33 -24.59 -21.90
C ALA A 359 20.64 -23.79 -22.03
N GLY A 360 21.41 -23.66 -20.94
CA GLY A 360 22.73 -23.03 -20.96
C GLY A 360 23.88 -23.99 -21.28
N GLU A 361 23.65 -25.30 -21.24
CA GLU A 361 24.63 -26.32 -21.66
C GLU A 361 24.58 -26.60 -23.16
N ASP A 362 23.43 -26.42 -23.79
CA ASP A 362 23.22 -26.56 -25.24
C ASP A 362 23.82 -25.39 -26.06
N ASP A 363 24.23 -24.30 -25.39
CA ASP A 363 24.85 -23.10 -26.01
C ASP A 363 26.38 -23.07 -25.86
N ARG A 364 27.00 -24.18 -25.42
CA ARG A 364 28.47 -24.35 -25.49
C ARG A 364 28.85 -24.89 -26.88
N PRO A 365 29.55 -24.11 -27.73
CA PRO A 365 29.95 -24.60 -29.05
C PRO A 365 30.89 -25.80 -28.90
N ASP A 366 30.59 -26.83 -29.69
CA ASP A 366 31.33 -28.08 -29.86
C ASP A 366 32.75 -27.80 -30.40
N GLN A 367 33.65 -27.35 -29.52
CA GLN A 367 35.08 -27.46 -29.72
C GLN A 367 35.55 -28.72 -29.01
N LEU A 368 35.42 -29.88 -29.69
CA LEU A 368 36.40 -30.97 -29.69
C LEU A 368 35.82 -32.18 -30.44
N ARG A 369 35.76 -32.06 -31.78
CA ARG A 369 35.81 -33.22 -32.68
C ARG A 369 36.33 -32.74 -34.03
N THR A 370 37.64 -32.90 -34.25
CA THR A 370 38.28 -33.64 -35.37
C THR A 370 39.71 -33.10 -35.57
N ALA A 371 40.66 -34.04 -35.69
CA ALA A 371 42.11 -33.94 -35.95
C ALA A 371 43.02 -33.78 -34.73
#